data_AF-A0A384CAK1-F1
#
_entry.id   AF-A0A384CAK1-F1
#
_cell.length_a   1.000
_cell.length_b   1.000
_cell.length_c   1.000
_cell.angle_alpha   90.00
_cell.angle_beta   90.00
_cell.angle_gamma   90.00
#
_symmetry.space_group_name_H-M   'P 1'
#
loop_
_entity.id
_entity.type
_entity.pdbx_description
1 polymer ?
#
loop_
_entity_poly.entity_id
_entity_poly.type
_entity_poly.pdbx_seq_one_letter_code
_entity_poly.pdbx_strand_id
1 'polypeptide(L)'
;MSPFGCWGLPAALLALFCCPGSREGFEIRMYPEQLLVEPGGSKLVNCSTSCAQPEAGGLETALTKSLLQSGPQWNQYLVSNISQDTVIYCYFTCFGDQKLKSLDVSVFYPPKQVLLKLQPAWVAAGRPFTVECHVPAVKPLESLTLTLLHGKEALCNKTFTGEKNGTRGATVTHNGTAHREDSRHNFSCHAHLDLRSRGGSILHGVSEPQMLKVYGAFQSPSQPKPWGTAMLTSPGTRHPSSRSPE
;
A
#
# COMPACT_ATOMS: atom_id res chain seq x y z
N MET A 1 99.39 2.64 18.74
CA MET A 1 98.17 3.32 18.26
C MET A 1 97.14 2.24 17.99
N SER A 2 96.05 2.25 18.75
CA SER A 2 94.84 1.44 18.58
C SER A 2 94.12 1.79 17.25
N PRO A 3 92.95 1.19 16.92
CA PRO A 3 92.64 -0.22 16.67
C PRO A 3 91.83 -0.32 15.33
N PHE A 4 90.72 -1.07 15.27
CA PHE A 4 89.75 -1.29 14.15
C PHE A 4 90.01 -2.58 13.33
N GLY A 5 89.06 -3.49 13.17
CA GLY A 5 87.65 -3.48 13.56
C GLY A 5 87.04 -4.88 13.45
N CYS A 6 86.10 -5.11 14.35
CA CYS A 6 85.31 -6.32 14.55
C CYS A 6 84.44 -6.62 13.33
N TRP A 7 84.56 -7.80 12.72
CA TRP A 7 83.54 -8.33 11.80
C TRP A 7 82.57 -9.20 12.60
N GLY A 8 81.62 -8.51 13.24
CA GLY A 8 80.39 -9.14 13.70
C GLY A 8 79.46 -9.33 12.50
N LEU A 9 79.22 -10.58 12.12
CA LEU A 9 78.10 -10.96 11.27
C LEU A 9 76.80 -10.68 12.05
N PRO A 10 75.87 -9.85 11.55
CA PRO A 10 74.53 -9.84 12.10
C PRO A 10 73.79 -11.06 11.52
N ALA A 11 73.57 -12.07 12.35
CA ALA A 11 72.58 -13.10 12.10
C ALA A 11 71.23 -12.41 11.90
N ALA A 12 70.79 -12.32 10.64
CA ALA A 12 69.47 -11.82 10.30
C ALA A 12 68.43 -12.76 10.93
N LEU A 13 67.81 -12.28 12.00
CA LEU A 13 66.60 -12.85 12.58
C LEU A 13 65.51 -12.90 11.50
N LEU A 14 65.30 -14.08 10.92
CA LEU A 14 64.05 -14.44 10.27
C LEU A 14 62.98 -14.53 11.36
N ALA A 15 62.48 -13.37 11.78
CA ALA A 15 61.23 -13.28 12.52
C ALA A 15 60.14 -13.83 11.59
N LEU A 16 59.76 -15.09 11.81
CA LEU A 16 58.48 -15.64 11.39
C LEU A 16 57.41 -14.67 11.87
N PHE A 17 56.97 -13.80 10.97
CA PHE A 17 55.68 -13.15 11.04
C PHE A 17 54.63 -14.26 10.88
N CYS A 18 54.42 -15.04 11.94
CA CYS A 18 53.12 -15.60 12.21
C CYS A 18 52.21 -14.40 12.49
N CYS A 19 51.75 -13.72 11.43
CA CYS A 19 50.50 -12.99 11.55
C CYS A 19 49.50 -14.04 12.06
N PRO A 20 48.95 -13.93 13.29
CA PRO A 20 47.67 -14.60 13.53
C PRO A 20 46.79 -14.09 12.41
N GLY A 21 46.35 -15.00 11.53
CA GLY A 21 45.50 -14.67 10.40
C GLY A 21 44.44 -13.70 10.91
N SER A 22 44.39 -12.51 10.32
CA SER A 22 43.34 -11.54 10.59
C SER A 22 42.05 -12.33 10.65
N ARG A 23 41.37 -12.32 11.80
CA ARG A 23 40.13 -13.07 12.01
C ARG A 23 39.11 -12.39 11.10
N GLU A 24 39.11 -12.76 9.81
CA GLU A 24 38.18 -12.23 8.83
C GLU A 24 36.80 -12.63 9.31
N GLY A 25 36.02 -11.62 9.71
CA GLY A 25 34.66 -11.85 10.16
C GLY A 25 33.87 -12.53 9.04
N PHE A 26 33.16 -13.60 9.36
CA PHE A 26 32.28 -14.26 8.40
C PHE A 26 30.92 -13.55 8.31
N GLU A 27 30.24 -13.73 7.18
CA GLU A 27 28.90 -13.21 6.93
C GLU A 27 27.90 -14.34 6.75
N ILE A 28 26.62 -14.02 6.94
CA ILE A 28 25.49 -14.91 6.68
C ILE A 28 24.61 -14.25 5.64
N ARG A 29 24.21 -15.02 4.62
CA ARG A 29 23.29 -14.62 3.56
C ARG A 29 22.05 -15.50 3.61
N MET A 30 20.92 -14.91 3.25
CA MET A 30 19.63 -15.59 3.17
C MET A 30 19.06 -15.39 1.78
N TYR A 31 18.51 -16.44 1.18
CA TYR A 31 17.78 -16.35 -0.08
C TYR A 31 16.41 -17.05 0.03
N PRO A 32 15.31 -16.39 -0.38
CA PRO A 32 15.25 -15.00 -0.84
C PRO A 32 15.51 -14.00 0.30
N GLU A 33 15.88 -12.76 -0.05
CA GLU A 33 16.12 -11.68 0.94
C GLU A 33 14.85 -11.07 1.53
N GLN A 34 13.72 -11.30 0.85
CA GLN A 34 12.38 -10.92 1.29
C GLN A 34 11.43 -12.06 0.98
N LEU A 35 10.50 -12.34 1.89
CA LEU A 35 9.57 -13.45 1.72
C LEU A 35 8.12 -13.00 1.83
N LEU A 36 7.39 -13.17 0.73
CA LEU A 36 5.98 -12.85 0.62
C LEU A 36 5.19 -14.12 0.27
N VAL A 37 4.17 -14.43 1.06
CA VAL A 37 3.46 -15.72 1.00
C VAL A 37 1.96 -15.52 1.15
N GLU A 38 1.17 -16.28 0.40
CA GLU A 38 -0.25 -16.43 0.71
C GLU A 38 -0.44 -17.25 2.00
N PRO A 39 -1.53 -17.06 2.75
CA PRO A 39 -1.78 -17.77 4.00
C PRO A 39 -1.76 -19.29 3.83
N GLY A 40 -1.08 -19.99 4.74
CA GLY A 40 -0.92 -21.44 4.71
C GLY A 40 0.12 -21.92 3.68
N GLY A 41 0.73 -21.00 2.93
CA GLY A 41 1.75 -21.33 1.94
C GLY A 41 3.04 -21.85 2.57
N SER A 42 3.89 -22.42 1.72
CA SER A 42 5.22 -22.93 2.08
C SER A 42 6.26 -22.34 1.14
N LYS A 43 7.49 -22.15 1.65
CA LYS A 43 8.57 -21.49 0.90
C LYS A 43 9.93 -22.11 1.21
N LEU A 44 10.80 -22.10 0.20
CA LEU A 44 12.19 -22.47 0.34
C LEU A 44 12.99 -21.29 0.90
N VAL A 45 13.86 -21.57 1.86
CA VAL A 45 14.80 -20.62 2.44
C VAL A 45 16.20 -21.24 2.44
N ASN A 46 17.15 -20.55 1.80
CA ASN A 46 18.56 -20.88 1.80
C ASN A 46 19.30 -20.01 2.81
N CYS A 47 19.96 -20.65 3.76
CA CYS A 47 20.95 -20.03 4.63
C CYS A 47 22.34 -20.34 4.07
N SER A 48 23.19 -19.34 3.86
CA SER A 48 24.59 -19.57 3.48
C SER A 48 25.56 -18.67 4.26
N THR A 49 26.83 -19.06 4.30
CA THR A 49 27.88 -18.32 5.01
C THR A 49 29.16 -18.20 4.18
N SER A 50 29.93 -17.13 4.42
CA SER A 50 31.29 -17.01 3.88
C SER A 50 32.34 -17.80 4.69
N CYS A 51 32.00 -18.33 5.86
CA CYS A 51 32.91 -19.17 6.65
C CYS A 51 33.23 -20.47 5.89
N ALA A 52 34.50 -20.75 5.62
CA ALA A 52 34.94 -21.92 4.84
C ALA A 52 34.62 -23.26 5.50
N GLN A 53 34.68 -23.31 6.84
CA GLN A 53 34.45 -24.50 7.66
C GLN A 53 33.59 -24.13 8.88
N PRO A 54 32.27 -23.97 8.72
CA PRO A 54 31.40 -23.64 9.83
C PRO A 54 31.30 -24.82 10.80
N GLU A 55 31.37 -24.54 12.10
CA GLU A 55 31.23 -25.52 13.18
C GLU A 55 29.77 -25.96 13.33
N ALA A 56 28.84 -25.01 13.13
CA ALA A 56 27.41 -25.25 13.14
C ALA A 56 26.70 -24.25 12.22
N GLY A 57 25.52 -24.63 11.72
CA GLY A 57 24.66 -23.73 10.96
C GLY A 57 23.25 -24.26 10.86
N GLY A 58 22.27 -23.35 10.87
CA GLY A 58 20.87 -23.73 10.92
C GLY A 58 19.91 -22.59 10.65
N LEU A 59 18.62 -22.93 10.68
CA LEU A 59 17.51 -21.99 10.56
C LEU A 59 16.64 -22.11 11.80
N GLU A 60 16.37 -21.01 12.50
CA GLU A 60 15.49 -20.92 13.65
C GLU A 60 14.19 -20.19 13.32
N THR A 61 13.06 -20.80 13.68
CA THR A 61 11.72 -20.25 13.49
C THR A 61 10.71 -21.03 14.34
N ALA A 62 9.59 -20.39 14.69
CA ALA A 62 8.44 -21.06 15.32
C ALA A 62 7.59 -21.88 14.33
N LEU A 63 7.84 -21.72 13.02
CA LEU A 63 7.14 -22.45 11.95
C LEU A 63 7.68 -23.86 11.78
N THR A 64 6.88 -24.71 11.13
CA THR A 64 7.35 -26.04 10.71
C THR A 64 8.43 -25.89 9.64
N LYS A 65 9.60 -26.50 9.85
CA LYS A 65 10.73 -26.50 8.93
C LYS A 65 11.20 -27.94 8.66
N SER A 66 11.58 -28.23 7.41
CA SER A 66 12.31 -29.44 7.06
C SER A 66 13.58 -29.08 6.31
N LEU A 67 14.71 -29.68 6.72
CA LEU A 67 15.96 -29.58 5.97
C LEU A 67 15.82 -30.44 4.71
N LEU A 68 15.97 -29.84 3.53
CA LEU A 68 15.89 -30.55 2.26
C LEU A 68 17.27 -30.94 1.75
N GLN A 69 18.21 -29.99 1.79
CA GLN A 69 19.55 -30.15 1.26
C GLN A 69 20.53 -29.34 2.10
N SER A 70 21.78 -29.76 2.12
CA SER A 70 22.88 -29.05 2.76
C SER A 70 24.17 -29.21 1.96
N GLY A 71 25.06 -28.25 2.14
CA GLY A 71 26.43 -28.28 1.66
C GLY A 71 27.37 -27.73 2.73
N PRO A 72 28.68 -27.66 2.45
CA PRO A 72 29.68 -27.25 3.45
C PRO A 72 29.43 -25.88 4.08
N GLN A 73 28.83 -24.95 3.33
CA GLN A 73 28.64 -23.56 3.74
C GLN A 73 27.20 -23.07 3.58
N TRP A 74 26.24 -23.98 3.37
CA TRP A 74 24.84 -23.60 3.16
C TRP A 74 23.86 -24.72 3.53
N ASN A 75 22.64 -24.32 3.88
CA ASN A 75 21.52 -25.21 4.19
C ASN A 75 20.25 -24.70 3.50
N GLN A 76 19.47 -25.60 2.91
CA GLN A 76 18.19 -25.31 2.29
C GLN A 76 17.05 -25.94 3.09
N TYR A 77 16.10 -25.11 3.50
CA TYR A 77 14.93 -25.51 4.26
C TYR A 77 13.64 -25.27 3.48
N LEU A 78 12.67 -26.16 3.64
CA LEU A 78 11.27 -25.87 3.35
C LEU A 78 10.59 -25.42 4.64
N VAL A 79 10.15 -24.16 4.68
CA VAL A 79 9.37 -23.59 5.78
C VAL A 79 7.91 -23.61 5.38
N SER A 80 7.08 -24.24 6.20
CA SER A 80 5.70 -24.60 5.84
C SER A 80 4.66 -23.97 6.75
N ASN A 81 3.42 -23.92 6.26
CA ASN A 81 2.24 -23.44 6.99
C ASN A 81 2.39 -22.00 7.51
N ILE A 82 2.86 -21.10 6.62
CA ILE A 82 3.07 -19.69 6.93
C ILE A 82 1.71 -18.97 6.90
N SER A 83 1.15 -18.64 8.06
CA SER A 83 -0.19 -18.04 8.18
C SER A 83 -0.20 -16.59 8.66
N GLN A 84 0.88 -16.13 9.26
CA GLN A 84 1.02 -14.78 9.81
C GLN A 84 2.42 -14.21 9.54
N ASP A 85 2.56 -12.89 9.69
CA ASP A 85 3.86 -12.25 9.58
C ASP A 85 4.77 -12.76 10.68
N THR A 86 6.02 -13.04 10.34
CA THR A 86 6.98 -13.61 11.28
C THR A 86 8.41 -13.30 10.83
N VAL A 87 9.37 -13.67 11.65
CA VAL A 87 10.80 -13.51 11.37
C VAL A 87 11.45 -14.88 11.44
N ILE A 88 12.26 -15.19 10.43
CA ILE A 88 13.10 -16.38 10.39
C ILE A 88 14.54 -15.95 10.63
N TYR A 89 15.30 -16.74 11.37
CA TYR A 89 16.72 -16.48 11.60
C TYR A 89 17.57 -17.60 10.99
N CYS A 90 18.55 -17.26 10.16
CA CYS A 90 19.66 -18.17 9.88
C CYS A 90 20.79 -17.87 10.85
N TYR A 91 21.45 -18.91 11.35
CA TYR A 91 22.65 -18.78 12.17
C TYR A 91 23.77 -19.66 11.64
N PHE A 92 25.00 -19.22 11.89
CA PHE A 92 26.22 -19.99 11.68
C PHE A 92 27.22 -19.66 12.79
N THR A 93 27.99 -20.67 13.18
CA THR A 93 29.07 -20.57 14.17
C THR A 93 30.39 -20.89 13.48
N CYS A 94 31.37 -20.00 13.63
CA CYS A 94 32.67 -20.12 12.99
C CYS A 94 33.75 -19.56 13.92
N PHE A 95 34.82 -20.32 14.14
CA PHE A 95 35.90 -19.97 15.07
C PHE A 95 35.38 -19.66 16.49
N GLY A 96 34.36 -20.37 16.95
CA GLY A 96 33.67 -20.13 18.22
C GLY A 96 32.77 -18.89 18.27
N ASP A 97 32.70 -18.07 17.20
CA ASP A 97 31.84 -16.90 17.12
C ASP A 97 30.53 -17.26 16.39
N GLN A 98 29.37 -17.06 17.03
CA GLN A 98 28.06 -17.26 16.40
C GLN A 98 27.47 -15.94 15.88
N LYS A 99 26.97 -15.95 14.64
CA LYS A 99 26.24 -14.83 14.05
C LYS A 99 24.83 -15.25 13.64
N LEU A 100 23.92 -14.28 13.57
CA LEU A 100 22.56 -14.45 13.10
C LEU A 100 22.24 -13.45 11.98
N LYS A 101 21.39 -13.87 11.05
CA LYS A 101 20.75 -13.02 10.04
C LYS A 101 19.25 -13.27 10.08
N SER A 102 18.45 -12.21 10.06
CA SER A 102 17.00 -12.27 10.03
C SER A 102 16.44 -12.11 8.62
N LEU A 103 15.29 -12.73 8.38
CA LEU A 103 14.45 -12.58 7.20
C LEU A 103 13.02 -12.30 7.66
N ASP A 104 12.49 -11.14 7.29
CA ASP A 104 11.09 -10.81 7.50
C ASP A 104 10.21 -11.58 6.51
N VAL A 105 9.22 -12.27 7.06
CA VAL A 105 8.20 -12.99 6.30
C VAL A 105 6.89 -12.25 6.43
N SER A 106 6.33 -11.86 5.29
CA SER A 106 5.04 -11.18 5.20
C SER A 106 3.99 -12.09 4.56
N VAL A 107 2.81 -12.13 5.17
CA VAL A 107 1.62 -12.75 4.58
C VAL A 107 0.73 -11.68 3.98
N PHE A 108 0.26 -11.92 2.74
CA PHE A 108 -0.60 -10.98 2.02
C PHE A 108 -1.97 -11.59 1.70
N TYR A 109 -2.98 -10.73 1.64
CA TYR A 109 -4.30 -11.07 1.14
C TYR A 109 -4.57 -10.17 -0.07
N PRO A 110 -4.67 -10.72 -1.30
CA PRO A 110 -4.96 -9.91 -2.47
C PRO A 110 -6.40 -9.38 -2.42
N PRO A 111 -6.69 -8.24 -3.08
CA PRO A 111 -8.03 -7.66 -3.14
C PRO A 111 -8.97 -8.47 -4.06
N LYS A 112 -9.29 -9.72 -3.69
CA LYS A 112 -10.12 -10.64 -4.49
C LYS A 112 -11.56 -10.15 -4.63
N GLN A 113 -12.05 -9.39 -3.64
CA GLN A 113 -13.40 -8.85 -3.62
C GLN A 113 -13.31 -7.34 -3.48
N VAL A 114 -13.89 -6.61 -4.44
CA VAL A 114 -14.04 -5.16 -4.40
C VAL A 114 -15.52 -4.87 -4.61
N LEU A 115 -16.16 -4.33 -3.57
CA LEU A 115 -17.60 -4.13 -3.53
C LEU A 115 -17.90 -2.65 -3.73
N LEU A 116 -18.76 -2.35 -4.68
CA LEU A 116 -19.27 -1.01 -4.91
C LEU A 116 -20.73 -0.95 -4.47
N LYS A 117 -21.16 0.14 -3.86
CA LYS A 117 -22.55 0.34 -3.46
C LYS A 117 -22.97 1.79 -3.69
N LEU A 118 -24.02 1.99 -4.48
CA LEU A 118 -24.70 3.26 -4.65
C LEU A 118 -25.87 3.39 -3.68
N GLN A 119 -25.95 4.49 -2.95
CA GLN A 119 -26.98 4.75 -1.95
C GLN A 119 -27.57 6.17 -2.09
N PRO A 120 -28.83 6.31 -2.54
CA PRO A 120 -29.64 5.29 -3.19
C PRO A 120 -29.18 5.02 -4.63
N ALA A 121 -29.45 3.82 -5.15
CA ALA A 121 -29.14 3.46 -6.54
C ALA A 121 -30.07 4.14 -7.57
N TRP A 122 -31.20 4.68 -7.12
CA TRP A 122 -32.16 5.45 -7.92
C TRP A 122 -32.52 6.74 -7.18
N VAL A 123 -32.24 7.89 -7.79
CA VAL A 123 -32.24 9.20 -7.12
C VAL A 123 -32.84 10.28 -8.02
N ALA A 124 -33.54 11.25 -7.43
CA ALA A 124 -34.03 12.40 -8.17
C ALA A 124 -32.87 13.36 -8.52
N ALA A 125 -32.93 13.99 -9.69
CA ALA A 125 -31.99 15.03 -10.08
C ALA A 125 -31.94 16.14 -9.01
N GLY A 126 -30.72 16.57 -8.63
CA GLY A 126 -30.48 17.56 -7.59
C GLY A 126 -30.52 17.02 -6.16
N ARG A 127 -30.74 15.71 -5.95
CA ARG A 127 -30.68 15.07 -4.63
C ARG A 127 -29.32 14.41 -4.37
N PRO A 128 -28.89 14.32 -3.11
CA PRO A 128 -27.61 13.70 -2.77
C PRO A 128 -27.67 12.18 -2.94
N PHE A 129 -26.52 11.61 -3.29
CA PHE A 129 -26.26 10.18 -3.27
C PHE A 129 -24.84 9.91 -2.77
N THR A 130 -24.60 8.68 -2.34
CA THR A 130 -23.32 8.22 -1.84
C THR A 130 -22.85 7.02 -2.65
N VAL A 131 -21.57 7.03 -3.01
CA VAL A 131 -20.86 5.90 -3.59
C VAL A 131 -19.89 5.37 -2.55
N GLU A 132 -20.06 4.12 -2.17
CA GLU A 132 -19.21 3.43 -1.21
C GLU A 132 -18.45 2.32 -1.93
N CYS A 133 -17.12 2.31 -1.77
CA CYS A 133 -16.28 1.20 -2.19
C CYS A 133 -15.68 0.53 -0.96
N HIS A 134 -15.84 -0.80 -0.88
CA HIS A 134 -15.38 -1.61 0.22
C HIS A 134 -14.58 -2.82 -0.27
N VAL A 135 -13.39 -3.04 0.31
CA VAL A 135 -12.55 -4.21 0.08
C VAL A 135 -12.44 -4.95 1.41
N PRO A 136 -13.20 -6.03 1.63
CA PRO A 136 -13.39 -6.62 2.97
C PRO A 136 -12.14 -7.29 3.54
N ALA A 137 -11.31 -7.90 2.70
CA ALA A 137 -10.12 -8.63 3.13
C ALA A 137 -8.94 -8.31 2.22
N VAL A 138 -7.95 -7.61 2.77
CA VAL A 138 -6.75 -7.19 2.06
C VAL A 138 -5.62 -6.93 3.06
N LYS A 139 -4.40 -7.28 2.68
CA LYS A 139 -3.19 -7.07 3.49
C LYS A 139 -1.96 -7.09 2.59
N PRO A 140 -0.93 -6.27 2.88
CA PRO A 140 -0.92 -5.14 3.83
C PRO A 140 -1.88 -4.03 3.46
N LEU A 141 -2.53 -3.43 4.46
CA LEU A 141 -3.47 -2.33 4.23
C LEU A 141 -2.71 -1.05 3.84
N GLU A 142 -1.54 -0.82 4.43
CA GLU A 142 -0.71 0.35 4.18
C GLU A 142 -0.19 0.46 2.74
N SER A 143 -0.25 -0.63 1.97
CA SER A 143 0.15 -0.69 0.57
C SER A 143 -1.03 -0.71 -0.41
N LEU A 144 -2.26 -0.52 0.10
CA LEU A 144 -3.47 -0.46 -0.70
C LEU A 144 -3.80 0.97 -1.10
N THR A 145 -4.15 1.13 -2.36
CA THR A 145 -4.79 2.32 -2.93
C THR A 145 -6.17 1.93 -3.48
N LEU A 146 -7.21 2.68 -3.08
CA LEU A 146 -8.54 2.58 -3.68
C LEU A 146 -8.80 3.80 -4.55
N THR A 147 -9.24 3.55 -5.78
CA THR A 147 -9.66 4.59 -6.72
C THR A 147 -11.12 4.37 -7.08
N LEU A 148 -11.96 5.35 -6.76
CA LEU A 148 -13.35 5.41 -7.19
C LEU A 148 -13.44 6.17 -8.51
N LEU A 149 -14.05 5.58 -9.53
CA LEU A 149 -14.20 6.20 -10.84
C LEU A 149 -15.66 6.31 -11.26
N HIS A 150 -15.95 7.36 -12.04
CA HIS A 150 -17.17 7.49 -12.85
C HIS A 150 -16.76 7.55 -14.32
N GLY A 151 -17.04 6.49 -15.07
CA GLY A 151 -16.43 6.28 -16.38
C GLY A 151 -14.90 6.20 -16.28
N LYS A 152 -14.21 7.24 -16.76
CA LYS A 152 -12.74 7.36 -16.71
C LYS A 152 -12.27 8.39 -15.68
N GLU A 153 -13.19 9.16 -15.10
CA GLU A 153 -12.86 10.23 -14.17
C GLU A 153 -12.65 9.65 -12.76
N ALA A 154 -11.54 9.99 -12.12
CA ALA A 154 -11.27 9.60 -10.74
C ALA A 154 -11.94 10.57 -9.77
N LEU A 155 -12.98 10.11 -9.08
CA LEU A 155 -13.73 10.88 -8.08
C LEU A 155 -13.05 10.88 -6.71
N CYS A 156 -12.39 9.77 -6.38
CA CYS A 156 -11.65 9.63 -5.13
C CYS A 156 -10.45 8.72 -5.37
N ASN A 157 -9.31 9.08 -4.79
CA ASN A 157 -8.12 8.25 -4.75
C ASN A 157 -7.54 8.31 -3.33
N LYS A 158 -7.55 7.18 -2.63
CA LYS A 158 -7.07 7.07 -1.25
C LYS A 158 -6.07 5.94 -1.10
N THR A 159 -4.88 6.27 -0.62
CA THR A 159 -3.89 5.30 -0.15
C THR A 159 -3.95 5.21 1.37
N PHE A 160 -3.93 4.00 1.92
CA PHE A 160 -4.16 3.74 3.35
C PHE A 160 -2.85 3.74 4.16
N THR A 161 -1.91 4.62 3.81
CA THR A 161 -0.58 4.69 4.45
C THR A 161 -0.69 4.90 5.96
N GLY A 162 0.01 4.08 6.75
CA GLY A 162 0.04 4.17 8.21
C GLY A 162 -1.07 3.40 8.94
N GLU A 163 -2.04 2.82 8.22
CA GLU A 163 -3.06 1.96 8.82
C GLU A 163 -2.52 0.53 8.99
N LYS A 164 -2.13 0.17 10.22
CA LYS A 164 -1.51 -1.14 10.55
C LYS A 164 -2.51 -2.26 10.89
N ASN A 165 -3.82 -1.97 10.93
CA ASN A 165 -4.86 -2.92 11.33
C ASN A 165 -5.19 -3.90 10.18
N GLY A 166 -4.22 -4.76 9.85
CA GLY A 166 -4.41 -5.85 8.89
C GLY A 166 -5.61 -6.73 9.26
N THR A 167 -6.42 -7.03 8.24
CA THR A 167 -7.71 -7.78 8.19
C THR A 167 -8.99 -6.97 8.34
N ARG A 168 -8.98 -5.74 8.87
CA ARG A 168 -10.14 -4.85 8.68
C ARG A 168 -10.01 -4.26 7.29
N GLY A 169 -10.86 -4.72 6.37
CA GLY A 169 -10.92 -4.22 5.01
C GLY A 169 -10.93 -2.69 4.89
N ALA A 170 -10.69 -2.20 3.68
CA ALA A 170 -10.68 -0.78 3.37
C ALA A 170 -12.05 -0.29 2.90
N THR A 171 -12.44 0.92 3.29
CA THR A 171 -13.60 1.60 2.71
C THR A 171 -13.24 3.02 2.29
N VAL A 172 -13.72 3.43 1.12
CA VAL A 172 -13.71 4.83 0.70
C VAL A 172 -15.11 5.23 0.23
N THR A 173 -15.49 6.48 0.52
CA THR A 173 -16.83 6.98 0.27
C THR A 173 -16.75 8.31 -0.47
N HIS A 174 -17.59 8.49 -1.48
CA HIS A 174 -17.77 9.75 -2.19
C HIS A 174 -19.24 10.17 -2.11
N ASN A 175 -19.49 11.43 -1.75
CA ASN A 175 -20.82 12.01 -1.74
C ASN A 175 -20.96 12.94 -2.93
N GLY A 176 -22.02 12.74 -3.72
CA GLY A 176 -22.32 13.52 -4.92
C GLY A 176 -23.75 14.06 -4.90
N THR A 177 -24.04 14.96 -5.83
CA THR A 177 -25.41 15.41 -6.14
C THR A 177 -25.79 14.86 -7.50
N ALA A 178 -26.97 14.26 -7.63
CA ALA A 178 -27.34 13.54 -8.85
C ALA A 178 -27.65 14.49 -10.02
N HIS A 179 -26.93 14.32 -11.11
CA HIS A 179 -27.15 14.98 -12.38
C HIS A 179 -27.65 13.99 -13.44
N ARG A 180 -28.40 14.46 -14.45
CA ARG A 180 -28.95 13.55 -15.48
C ARG A 180 -27.83 12.88 -16.30
N GLU A 181 -26.70 13.55 -16.38
CA GLU A 181 -25.48 13.12 -17.04
C GLU A 181 -24.82 11.95 -16.31
N ASP A 182 -25.05 11.80 -15.00
CA ASP A 182 -24.43 10.73 -14.20
C ASP A 182 -24.87 9.33 -14.65
N SER A 183 -26.06 9.21 -15.24
CA SER A 183 -26.57 7.96 -15.80
C SER A 183 -25.89 7.56 -17.12
N ARG A 184 -24.97 8.37 -17.68
CA ARG A 184 -24.27 8.05 -18.93
C ARG A 184 -23.05 7.15 -18.73
N HIS A 185 -22.50 7.11 -17.52
CA HIS A 185 -21.31 6.34 -17.19
C HIS A 185 -21.51 5.54 -15.91
N ASN A 186 -20.82 4.40 -15.83
CA ASN A 186 -20.86 3.57 -14.64
C ASN A 186 -19.84 4.05 -13.61
N PHE A 187 -20.20 3.90 -12.35
CA PHE A 187 -19.27 3.93 -11.24
C PHE A 187 -18.53 2.61 -11.17
N SER A 188 -17.24 2.66 -10.85
CA SER A 188 -16.41 1.48 -10.58
C SER A 188 -15.43 1.80 -9.46
N CYS A 189 -15.00 0.78 -8.72
CA CYS A 189 -13.90 0.91 -7.77
C CYS A 189 -12.75 -0.02 -8.13
N HIS A 190 -11.55 0.54 -8.09
CA HIS A 190 -10.31 -0.14 -8.41
C HIS A 190 -9.45 -0.19 -7.16
N ALA A 191 -9.05 -1.40 -6.77
CA ALA A 191 -8.14 -1.67 -5.69
C ALA A 191 -6.76 -2.01 -6.25
N HIS A 192 -5.73 -1.33 -5.76
CA HIS A 192 -4.36 -1.48 -6.19
C HIS A 192 -3.48 -1.78 -4.98
N LEU A 193 -2.95 -2.99 -4.88
CA LEU A 193 -2.10 -3.45 -3.79
C LEU A 193 -0.66 -3.57 -4.28
N ASP A 194 0.24 -2.72 -3.79
CA ASP A 194 1.65 -2.70 -4.21
C ASP A 194 2.55 -3.48 -3.24
N LEU A 195 3.05 -4.64 -3.67
CA LEU A 195 3.86 -5.53 -2.83
C LEU A 195 5.35 -5.53 -3.22
N ARG A 196 5.78 -4.63 -4.11
CA ARG A 196 7.15 -4.63 -4.65
C ARG A 196 8.23 -4.46 -3.58
N SER A 197 7.96 -3.66 -2.56
CA SER A 197 8.88 -3.45 -1.42
C SER A 197 9.08 -4.69 -0.54
N ARG A 198 8.24 -5.71 -0.72
CA ARG A 198 8.26 -7.00 0.00
C ARG A 198 8.61 -8.18 -0.91
N GLY A 199 9.10 -7.91 -2.13
CA GLY A 199 9.49 -8.93 -3.11
C GLY A 199 8.32 -9.51 -3.92
N GLY A 200 7.14 -8.89 -3.84
CA GLY A 200 5.97 -9.26 -4.63
C GLY A 200 5.80 -8.45 -5.91
N SER A 201 4.63 -8.59 -6.52
CA SER A 201 4.17 -7.78 -7.65
C SER A 201 3.05 -6.83 -7.22
N ILE A 202 2.54 -6.05 -8.16
CA ILE A 202 1.32 -5.28 -7.98
C ILE A 202 0.13 -6.20 -8.26
N LEU A 203 -0.86 -6.18 -7.36
CA LEU A 203 -2.11 -6.93 -7.49
C LEU A 203 -3.29 -5.97 -7.60
N HIS A 204 -4.24 -6.30 -8.48
CA HIS A 204 -5.39 -5.45 -8.76
C HIS A 204 -6.70 -6.18 -8.46
N GLY A 205 -7.71 -5.43 -8.03
CA GLY A 205 -9.09 -5.89 -7.93
C GLY A 205 -10.03 -4.80 -8.45
N VAL A 206 -11.10 -5.17 -9.14
CA VAL A 206 -12.06 -4.21 -9.69
C VAL A 206 -13.47 -4.65 -9.31
N SER A 207 -14.32 -3.70 -8.93
CA SER A 207 -15.71 -3.98 -8.62
C SER A 207 -16.53 -4.20 -9.87
N GLU A 208 -17.67 -4.88 -9.73
CA GLU A 208 -18.72 -4.80 -10.74
C GLU A 208 -19.15 -3.34 -10.94
N PRO A 209 -19.26 -2.86 -12.20
CA PRO A 209 -19.64 -1.49 -12.47
C PRO A 209 -21.14 -1.27 -12.15
N GLN A 210 -21.48 -0.10 -11.60
CA GLN A 210 -22.87 0.25 -11.28
C GLN A 210 -23.27 1.57 -11.88
N MET A 211 -24.47 1.62 -12.48
CA MET A 211 -25.04 2.84 -13.04
C MET A 211 -25.96 3.51 -12.01
N LEU A 212 -25.77 4.81 -11.79
CA LEU A 212 -26.72 5.60 -11.01
C LEU A 212 -27.95 5.91 -11.87
N LYS A 213 -29.13 5.48 -11.44
CA LYS A 213 -30.38 5.84 -12.11
C LYS A 213 -30.82 7.21 -11.62
N VAL A 214 -31.00 8.17 -12.53
CA VAL A 214 -31.46 9.52 -12.19
C VAL A 214 -32.81 9.82 -12.83
N TYR A 215 -33.79 10.24 -12.05
CA TYR A 215 -35.11 10.66 -12.55
C TYR A 215 -35.33 12.17 -12.38
N GLY A 216 -36.17 12.75 -13.24
CA GLY A 216 -36.46 14.18 -13.16
C GLY A 216 -37.27 14.51 -11.90
N ALA A 217 -36.77 15.43 -11.06
CA ALA A 217 -37.61 16.11 -10.11
C ALA A 217 -38.55 17.04 -10.90
N PHE A 218 -39.86 16.78 -10.83
CA PHE A 218 -40.85 17.73 -11.34
C PHE A 218 -40.68 19.02 -10.54
N GLN A 219 -40.16 20.07 -11.18
CA GLN A 219 -40.21 21.40 -10.58
C GLN A 219 -41.69 21.78 -10.56
N SER A 220 -42.32 21.75 -9.38
CA SER A 220 -43.61 22.43 -9.22
C SER A 220 -43.45 23.85 -9.74
N PRO A 221 -44.28 24.32 -10.69
CA PRO A 221 -44.23 25.71 -11.13
C PRO A 221 -44.34 26.58 -9.89
N SER A 222 -43.31 27.40 -9.64
CA SER A 222 -43.34 28.43 -8.61
C SER A 222 -44.66 29.18 -8.73
N GLN A 223 -45.42 29.24 -7.64
CA GLN A 223 -46.65 30.03 -7.56
C GLN A 223 -46.43 31.42 -8.17
N PRO A 224 -47.32 31.92 -9.04
CA PRO A 224 -47.20 33.27 -9.54
C PRO A 224 -47.29 34.25 -8.37
N LYS A 225 -46.32 35.18 -8.30
CA LYS A 225 -46.29 36.26 -7.31
C LYS A 225 -47.62 37.04 -7.38
N PRO A 226 -48.21 37.46 -6.24
CA PRO A 226 -49.35 38.36 -6.24
C PRO A 226 -48.98 39.66 -6.94
N TRP A 227 -49.88 40.11 -7.82
CA TRP A 227 -49.80 41.36 -8.57
C TRP A 227 -49.58 42.54 -7.61
N GLY A 228 -48.49 43.29 -7.81
CA GLY A 228 -48.28 44.56 -7.12
C GLY A 228 -49.34 45.56 -7.57
N THR A 229 -50.12 46.09 -6.64
CA THR A 229 -50.99 47.25 -6.87
C THR A 229 -50.15 48.43 -7.33
N ALA A 230 -50.26 48.78 -8.61
CA ALA A 230 -49.77 50.04 -9.14
C ALA A 230 -50.67 51.17 -8.61
N MET A 231 -50.09 52.08 -7.83
CA MET A 231 -50.67 53.39 -7.53
C MET A 231 -50.77 54.19 -8.84
N LEU A 232 -51.99 54.47 -9.29
CA LEU A 232 -52.26 55.38 -10.40
C LEU A 232 -52.00 56.83 -9.96
N THR A 233 -51.04 57.48 -10.60
CA THR A 233 -50.91 58.94 -10.61
C THR A 233 -51.91 59.53 -11.61
N SER A 234 -52.78 60.42 -11.13
CA SER A 234 -53.75 61.15 -11.95
C SER A 234 -53.07 62.24 -12.80
N PRO A 235 -53.31 62.33 -14.12
CA PRO A 235 -52.88 63.48 -14.93
C PRO A 235 -53.90 64.62 -14.85
N GLY A 236 -53.38 65.84 -14.79
CA GLY A 236 -54.17 67.08 -14.73
C GLY A 236 -54.96 67.37 -16.02
N THR A 237 -56.18 67.87 -15.83
CA THR A 237 -57.05 68.36 -16.89
C THR A 237 -56.84 69.87 -17.07
N ARG A 238 -56.35 70.26 -18.25
CA ARG A 238 -56.36 71.64 -18.75
C ARG A 238 -57.74 71.92 -19.35
N HIS A 239 -58.40 73.00 -18.92
CA HIS A 239 -59.54 73.60 -19.63
C HIS A 239 -59.11 74.96 -20.19
N PRO A 240 -59.47 75.32 -21.44
CA PRO A 240 -59.05 76.59 -22.04
C PRO A 240 -60.08 77.72 -21.82
N SER A 241 -59.55 78.92 -21.57
CA SER A 241 -59.93 80.23 -22.14
C SER A 241 -61.41 80.67 -22.13
N SER A 242 -61.74 81.75 -21.42
CA SER A 242 -61.78 83.13 -22.00
C SER A 242 -62.50 84.17 -21.11
N ARG A 243 -61.81 85.31 -20.90
CA ARG A 243 -62.28 86.71 -20.99
C ARG A 243 -63.14 87.35 -19.86
N SER A 244 -62.55 88.41 -19.27
CA SER A 244 -63.08 89.59 -18.51
C SER A 244 -64.34 90.24 -19.11
N PRO A 245 -65.04 91.24 -18.50
CA PRO A 245 -64.67 92.28 -17.49
C PRO A 245 -65.62 92.26 -16.25
N GLU A 246 -65.56 93.08 -15.20
CA GLU A 246 -65.22 94.49 -14.90
C GLU A 246 -64.58 94.58 -13.51
#